data_AF-A0A161WRR2-F1
#
_entry.id   AF-A0A161WRR2-F1
#
_cell.length_a   1.000
_cell.length_b   1.000
_cell.length_c   1.000
_cell.angle_alpha   90.00
_cell.angle_beta   90.00
_cell.angle_gamma   90.00
#
_symmetry.space_group_name_H-M   'P 1'
#
loop_
_entity.id
_entity.type
_entity.pdbx_description
1 polymer ?
#
loop_
_entity_poly.entity_id
_entity_poly.type
_entity_poly.pdbx_seq_one_letter_code
_entity_poly.pdbx_strand_id
1 'polypeptide(L)'
;MNFIRVLAIMYISLALHEFGHYIASKIFNLKVRECCVGTGPYILKFCFKETKIYLRVVPIGGYVGTDEEELNKVNLVQYWIIILAGILMNYMVCLISMYIQAYRGISYSFKVLIESIRNFLSVTSLSSHYLQGNMKNFIDSVNNILIGLSIWEILFCVNGALLIVNLVPIPFLDGGQVLTITSKSILAKMKNCSLNTIFLKDEK
;
A
#
# COMPACT_ATOMS: atom_id res chain seq x y z
N MET A 1 13.52 4.22 -19.06
CA MET A 1 13.88 3.52 -17.80
C MET A 1 12.93 3.79 -16.61
N ASN A 2 12.05 4.81 -16.64
CA ASN A 2 11.19 5.14 -15.48
C ASN A 2 9.85 4.38 -15.45
N PHE A 3 9.26 4.07 -16.61
CA PHE A 3 7.94 3.41 -16.68
C PHE A 3 7.92 2.01 -16.06
N ILE A 4 8.91 1.17 -16.40
CA ILE A 4 9.03 -0.19 -15.84
C ILE A 4 9.18 -0.15 -14.31
N ARG A 5 9.88 0.86 -13.77
CA ARG A 5 10.04 1.04 -12.32
C ARG A 5 8.71 1.38 -11.65
N VAL A 6 7.95 2.33 -12.22
CA VAL A 6 6.62 2.69 -11.71
C VAL A 6 5.69 1.48 -11.75
N LEU A 7 5.68 0.74 -12.86
CA LEU A 7 4.85 -0.46 -13.01
C LEU A 7 5.21 -1.53 -11.96
N ALA A 8 6.50 -1.79 -11.75
CA ALA A 8 6.96 -2.73 -10.74
C ALA A 8 6.53 -2.30 -9.32
N ILE A 9 6.66 -1.01 -8.99
CA ILE A 9 6.25 -0.46 -7.70
C ILE A 9 4.74 -0.56 -7.49
N MET A 10 3.94 -0.33 -8.53
CA MET A 10 2.49 -0.53 -8.49
C MET A 10 2.14 -1.97 -8.11
N TYR A 11 2.74 -2.95 -8.78
CA TYR A 11 2.54 -4.37 -8.45
C TYR A 11 2.97 -4.73 -7.03
N ILE A 12 4.13 -4.24 -6.59
CA ILE A 12 4.63 -4.51 -5.24
C ILE A 12 3.71 -3.89 -4.20
N SER A 13 3.27 -2.65 -4.40
CA SER A 13 2.39 -1.94 -3.44
C SER A 13 1.04 -2.63 -3.32
N LEU A 14 0.48 -3.05 -4.46
CA LEU A 14 -0.76 -3.82 -4.51
C LEU A 14 -0.60 -5.21 -3.87
N ALA A 15 0.51 -5.90 -4.12
CA ALA A 15 0.79 -7.18 -3.47
C ALA A 15 0.93 -7.03 -1.94
N LEU A 16 1.57 -5.96 -1.46
CA LEU A 16 1.66 -5.65 -0.04
C LEU A 16 0.28 -5.38 0.56
N HIS A 17 -0.55 -4.60 -0.14
CA HIS A 17 -1.93 -4.34 0.26
C HIS A 17 -2.73 -5.64 0.47
N GLU A 18 -2.77 -6.52 -0.54
CA GLU A 18 -3.44 -7.82 -0.45
C GLU A 18 -2.81 -8.73 0.60
N PHE A 19 -1.50 -8.59 0.81
CA PHE A 19 -0.80 -9.32 1.87
C PHE A 19 -1.25 -8.88 3.27
N GLY A 20 -1.62 -7.61 3.46
CA GLY A 20 -2.26 -7.12 4.68
C GLY A 20 -3.56 -7.86 5.00
N HIS A 21 -4.47 -7.96 4.03
CA HIS A 21 -5.69 -8.75 4.17
C HIS A 21 -5.39 -10.23 4.43
N TYR A 22 -4.46 -10.82 3.67
CA TYR A 22 -4.05 -12.21 3.82
C TYR A 22 -3.56 -12.54 5.23
N ILE A 23 -2.69 -11.70 5.80
CA ILE A 23 -2.18 -11.88 7.16
C ILE A 23 -3.34 -11.83 8.15
N ALA A 24 -4.20 -10.83 8.06
CA ALA A 24 -5.32 -10.68 8.99
C ALA A 24 -6.29 -11.86 8.92
N SER A 25 -6.61 -12.35 7.71
CA SER A 25 -7.42 -13.56 7.53
C SER A 25 -6.77 -14.79 8.20
N LYS A 26 -5.45 -14.96 8.06
CA LYS A 26 -4.73 -16.07 8.70
C LYS A 26 -4.67 -15.94 10.22
N ILE A 27 -4.58 -14.73 10.77
CA ILE A 27 -4.63 -14.49 12.22
C ILE A 27 -5.98 -14.94 12.80
N PHE A 28 -7.07 -14.77 12.06
CA PHE A 28 -8.40 -15.24 12.47
C PHE A 28 -8.68 -16.70 12.05
N ASN A 29 -7.65 -17.47 11.70
CA ASN A 29 -7.74 -18.87 11.29
C ASN A 29 -8.64 -19.12 10.06
N LEU A 30 -8.76 -18.14 9.17
CA LEU A 30 -9.51 -18.30 7.93
C LEU A 30 -8.67 -18.98 6.84
N LYS A 31 -9.29 -19.89 6.12
CA LYS A 31 -8.72 -20.54 4.94
C LYS A 31 -8.83 -19.64 3.73
N VAL A 32 -7.75 -18.93 3.47
CA VAL A 32 -7.55 -18.24 2.19
C VAL A 32 -7.29 -19.28 1.09
N ARG A 33 -8.17 -19.37 0.10
CA ARG A 33 -8.02 -20.25 -1.08
C ARG A 33 -7.24 -19.58 -2.20
N GLU A 34 -7.42 -18.28 -2.37
CA GLU A 34 -6.75 -17.53 -3.42
C GLU A 34 -6.37 -16.10 -3.01
N CYS A 35 -5.26 -15.62 -3.54
CA CYS A 35 -4.81 -14.24 -3.41
C CYS A 35 -4.44 -13.73 -4.81
N CYS A 36 -5.19 -12.77 -5.31
CA CYS A 36 -5.01 -12.18 -6.63
C CYS A 36 -4.43 -10.77 -6.51
N VAL A 37 -3.33 -10.52 -7.23
CA VAL A 37 -2.74 -9.20 -7.40
C VAL A 37 -3.01 -8.73 -8.82
N GLY A 38 -3.79 -7.66 -8.97
CA GLY A 38 -4.20 -7.09 -10.25
C GLY A 38 -5.51 -7.67 -10.78
N THR A 39 -5.83 -7.28 -12.03
CA THR A 39 -7.03 -7.68 -12.79
C THR A 39 -6.67 -8.12 -14.21
N GLY A 40 -7.62 -8.78 -14.89
CA GLY A 40 -7.41 -9.32 -16.25
C GLY A 40 -6.82 -10.73 -16.28
N PRO A 41 -6.24 -11.18 -17.42
CA PRO A 41 -5.70 -12.53 -17.55
C PRO A 41 -4.48 -12.75 -16.65
N TYR A 42 -4.24 -13.99 -16.23
CA TYR A 42 -3.10 -14.34 -15.39
C TYR A 42 -1.79 -14.32 -16.18
N ILE A 43 -0.78 -13.66 -15.64
CA ILE A 43 0.61 -13.75 -16.10
C ILE A 43 1.28 -14.93 -15.41
N LEU A 44 1.18 -14.97 -14.08
CA LEU A 44 1.79 -16.00 -13.25
C LEU A 44 0.74 -16.59 -12.31
N LYS A 45 0.84 -17.89 -12.10
CA LYS A 45 0.05 -18.65 -11.14
C LYS A 45 0.98 -19.59 -10.39
N PHE A 46 0.92 -19.56 -9.07
CA PHE A 46 1.67 -20.48 -8.23
C PHE A 46 0.89 -20.83 -6.98
N CYS A 47 1.10 -22.03 -6.46
CA CYS A 47 0.53 -22.46 -5.18
C CYS A 47 1.55 -22.19 -4.07
N PHE A 48 1.16 -21.42 -3.07
CA PHE A 48 1.92 -21.25 -1.84
C PHE A 48 1.15 -21.88 -0.69
N LYS A 49 1.65 -23.02 -0.21
CA LYS A 49 0.93 -23.89 0.74
C LYS A 49 -0.45 -24.29 0.18
N GLU A 50 -1.52 -23.86 0.83
CA GLU A 50 -2.91 -24.09 0.44
C GLU A 50 -3.51 -22.94 -0.38
N THR A 51 -2.77 -21.83 -0.51
CA THR A 51 -3.25 -20.60 -1.16
C THR A 51 -2.76 -20.53 -2.60
N LYS A 52 -3.68 -20.36 -3.55
CA LYS A 52 -3.33 -20.06 -4.95
C LYS A 52 -3.03 -18.57 -5.10
N ILE A 53 -1.82 -18.23 -5.51
CA ILE A 53 -1.42 -16.84 -5.76
C ILE A 53 -1.44 -16.58 -7.26
N TYR A 54 -2.13 -15.52 -7.66
CA TYR A 54 -2.26 -15.09 -9.05
C TYR A 54 -1.71 -13.68 -9.23
N LEU A 55 -0.87 -13.52 -10.24
CA LEU A 55 -0.43 -12.21 -10.72
C LEU A 55 -1.08 -11.96 -12.08
N ARG A 56 -1.85 -10.88 -12.22
CA ARG A 56 -2.60 -10.56 -13.44
C ARG A 56 -2.01 -9.38 -14.20
N VAL A 57 -2.34 -9.25 -15.48
CA VAL A 57 -1.72 -8.28 -16.42
C VAL A 57 -1.93 -6.82 -16.05
N VAL A 58 -3.05 -6.48 -15.43
CA VAL A 58 -3.35 -5.08 -15.09
C VAL A 58 -3.09 -4.87 -13.61
N PRO A 59 -2.17 -3.98 -13.19
CA PRO A 59 -1.85 -3.71 -11.79
C PRO A 59 -2.88 -2.80 -11.12
N ILE A 60 -4.15 -3.16 -11.23
CA ILE A 60 -5.29 -2.44 -10.67
C ILE A 60 -6.14 -3.43 -9.91
N GLY A 61 -6.40 -3.13 -8.64
CA GLY A 61 -7.22 -3.94 -7.75
C GLY A 61 -6.60 -5.30 -7.41
N GLY A 62 -7.29 -6.07 -6.60
CA GLY A 62 -6.84 -7.36 -6.14
C GLY A 62 -7.91 -7.90 -5.21
N TYR A 63 -7.74 -9.14 -4.78
CA TYR A 63 -8.61 -9.67 -3.73
C TYR A 63 -7.98 -10.89 -3.06
N VAL A 64 -8.38 -11.09 -1.80
CA VAL A 64 -8.11 -12.29 -1.02
C VAL A 64 -9.39 -13.11 -0.89
N GLY A 65 -9.46 -14.21 -1.65
CA GLY A 65 -10.59 -15.14 -1.65
C GLY A 65 -10.55 -16.09 -0.45
N THR A 66 -11.54 -15.95 0.42
CA THR A 66 -11.77 -16.81 1.59
C THR A 66 -13.11 -17.52 1.43
N ASP A 67 -13.27 -18.69 2.06
CA ASP A 67 -14.54 -19.41 2.03
C ASP A 67 -15.69 -18.64 2.69
N GLU A 68 -16.79 -18.47 1.96
CA GLU A 68 -17.98 -17.74 2.44
C GLU A 68 -18.54 -18.35 3.74
N GLU A 69 -18.51 -19.68 3.88
CA GLU A 69 -18.94 -20.36 5.10
C GLU A 69 -18.06 -20.03 6.32
N GLU A 70 -16.75 -19.84 6.12
CA GLU A 70 -15.85 -19.42 7.20
C GLU A 70 -16.00 -17.93 7.49
N LEU A 71 -16.23 -17.13 6.46
CA LEU A 71 -16.49 -15.70 6.58
C LEU A 71 -17.80 -15.39 7.33
N ASN A 72 -18.82 -16.22 7.18
CA ASN A 72 -20.07 -16.07 7.93
C ASN A 72 -19.92 -16.37 9.43
N LYS A 73 -18.85 -17.06 9.83
CA LYS A 73 -18.55 -17.36 11.25
C LYS A 73 -17.80 -16.23 11.94
N VAL A 74 -17.19 -15.30 11.19
CA VAL A 74 -16.46 -14.19 11.81
C VAL A 74 -17.38 -13.11 12.31
N ASN A 75 -17.01 -12.52 13.45
CA ASN A 75 -17.72 -11.37 13.99
C ASN A 75 -17.49 -10.15 13.12
N LEU A 76 -18.44 -9.20 13.12
CA LEU A 76 -18.35 -7.95 12.36
C LEU A 76 -17.02 -7.22 12.61
N VAL A 77 -16.57 -7.15 13.87
CA VAL A 77 -15.31 -6.50 14.22
C VAL A 77 -14.09 -7.20 13.61
N GLN A 78 -14.09 -8.54 13.58
CA GLN A 78 -13.01 -9.30 12.94
C GLN A 78 -12.97 -9.04 11.44
N TYR A 79 -14.13 -8.99 10.80
CA TYR A 79 -14.24 -8.63 9.39
C TYR A 79 -13.67 -7.23 9.13
N TRP A 80 -14.03 -6.24 9.95
CA TRP A 80 -13.47 -4.89 9.85
C TRP A 80 -11.95 -4.88 9.99
N ILE A 81 -11.39 -5.65 10.92
CA ILE A 81 -9.94 -5.77 11.09
C ILE A 81 -9.28 -6.36 9.83
N ILE A 82 -9.90 -7.37 9.21
CA ILE A 82 -9.38 -7.96 7.96
C ILE A 82 -9.33 -6.92 6.85
N ILE A 83 -10.40 -6.14 6.66
CA ILE A 83 -10.43 -5.11 5.62
C ILE A 83 -9.49 -3.95 5.95
N LEU A 84 -9.45 -3.49 7.19
CA LEU A 84 -8.55 -2.41 7.59
C LEU A 84 -7.07 -2.81 7.52
N ALA A 85 -6.73 -4.11 7.55
CA ALA A 85 -5.34 -4.57 7.49
C ALA A 85 -4.64 -4.22 6.16
N GLY A 86 -5.36 -4.25 5.03
CA GLY A 86 -4.80 -3.82 3.74
C GLY A 86 -4.50 -2.31 3.72
N ILE A 87 -5.42 -1.50 4.23
CA ILE A 87 -5.26 -0.05 4.41
C ILE A 87 -4.08 0.25 5.35
N LEU A 88 -4.00 -0.46 6.48
CA LEU A 88 -2.93 -0.32 7.46
C LEU A 88 -1.56 -0.65 6.84
N MET A 89 -1.47 -1.70 6.02
CA MET A 89 -0.21 -2.06 5.37
C MET A 89 0.30 -0.93 4.47
N ASN A 90 -0.57 -0.35 3.64
CA ASN A 90 -0.18 0.76 2.76
C ASN A 90 0.24 1.99 3.58
N TYR A 91 -0.47 2.26 4.68
CA TYR A 91 -0.08 3.32 5.60
C TYR A 91 1.32 3.08 6.20
N MET A 92 1.65 1.85 6.61
CA MET A 92 3.00 1.50 7.08
C MET A 92 4.06 1.71 6.01
N VAL A 93 3.78 1.32 4.76
CA VAL A 93 4.69 1.53 3.63
C VAL A 93 4.92 3.03 3.39
N CYS A 94 3.88 3.87 3.50
CA CYS A 94 4.01 5.32 3.42
C CYS A 94 4.94 5.86 4.51
N LEU A 95 4.76 5.46 5.78
CA LEU A 95 5.60 5.93 6.88
C LEU A 95 7.07 5.54 6.69
N ILE A 96 7.33 4.28 6.30
CA ILE A 96 8.68 3.78 6.05
C ILE A 96 9.32 4.55 4.88
N SER A 97 8.58 4.73 3.78
CA SER A 97 9.08 5.44 2.60
C SER A 97 9.41 6.90 2.91
N MET A 98 8.53 7.58 3.66
CA MET A 98 8.73 8.96 4.11
C MET A 98 9.94 9.09 5.04
N TYR A 99 10.10 8.16 5.98
CA TYR A 99 11.25 8.14 6.89
C TYR A 99 12.58 8.00 6.14
N ILE A 100 12.67 7.03 5.22
CA ILE A 100 13.90 6.80 4.43
C ILE A 100 14.21 8.01 3.56
N GLN A 101 13.19 8.62 2.96
CA GLN A 101 13.35 9.82 2.15
C GLN A 101 13.87 11.00 2.98
N ALA A 102 13.30 11.24 4.17
CA ALA A 102 13.75 12.30 5.06
C ALA A 102 15.22 12.10 5.47
N TYR A 103 15.59 10.87 5.85
CA TYR A 103 16.97 10.54 6.21
C TYR A 103 17.96 10.79 5.06
N ARG A 104 17.58 10.39 3.84
CA ARG A 104 18.36 10.64 2.64
C ARG A 104 18.49 12.14 2.37
N GLY A 105 17.39 12.89 2.42
CA GLY A 105 17.37 14.33 2.21
C GLY A 105 18.31 15.08 3.16
N ILE A 106 18.30 14.73 4.44
CA ILE A 106 19.23 15.29 5.44
C ILE A 106 20.67 14.95 5.08
N SER A 107 20.95 13.69 4.75
CA SER A 107 22.30 13.22 4.40
C SER A 107 22.86 13.94 3.17
N TYR A 108 22.05 14.17 2.14
CA TYR A 108 22.45 14.92 0.95
C TYR A 108 22.70 16.39 1.25
N SER A 109 21.84 17.03 2.05
CA SER A 109 22.03 18.41 2.49
C SER A 109 23.35 18.61 3.22
N PHE A 110 23.71 17.69 4.13
CA PHE A 110 25.00 17.71 4.81
C PHE A 110 26.19 17.52 3.83
N LYS A 111 26.06 16.62 2.85
CA LYS A 111 27.11 16.40 1.85
C LYS A 111 27.37 17.65 1.00
N VAL A 112 26.31 18.32 0.56
CA VAL A 112 26.41 19.58 -0.20
C VAL A 112 27.08 20.67 0.63
N LEU A 113 26.76 20.77 1.93
CA LEU A 113 27.40 21.73 2.83
C LEU A 113 28.90 21.50 2.92
N ILE A 114 29.34 20.27 3.16
CA ILE A 114 30.76 19.91 3.27
C ILE A 114 31.50 20.19 1.96
N GLU A 115 30.91 19.83 0.82
CA GLU A 115 31.52 20.10 -0.49
C GLU A 115 31.61 21.60 -0.77
N SER A 116 30.60 22.38 -0.35
CA SER A 116 30.62 23.84 -0.47
C SER A 116 31.74 24.47 0.35
N ILE A 117 31.95 24.00 1.59
CA ILE A 117 33.07 24.43 2.44
C ILE A 117 34.43 24.05 1.82
N ARG A 118 34.56 22.80 1.34
CA ARG A 118 35.79 22.33 0.68
C ARG A 118 36.12 23.16 -0.55
N ASN A 119 35.12 23.48 -1.36
CA ASN A 119 35.27 24.30 -2.55
C ASN A 119 35.74 25.71 -2.18
N PHE A 120 35.11 26.34 -1.19
CA PHE A 120 35.53 27.65 -0.70
C PHE A 120 36.98 27.66 -0.20
N LEU A 121 37.38 26.68 0.60
CA LEU A 121 38.76 26.57 1.09
C LEU A 121 39.75 26.34 -0.06
N SER A 122 39.39 25.55 -1.07
CA SER A 122 40.26 25.26 -2.22
C SER A 122 40.51 26.47 -3.15
N VAL A 123 39.67 27.52 -3.09
CA VAL A 123 39.90 28.77 -3.84
C VAL A 123 41.17 29.49 -3.34
N THR A 124 41.59 29.24 -2.10
CA THR A 124 42.80 29.87 -1.52
C THR A 124 44.12 29.28 -2.01
N SER A 125 44.13 28.07 -2.59
CA SER A 125 45.34 27.36 -3.03
C SER A 125 45.61 27.39 -4.55
N LEU A 126 44.79 28.13 -5.32
CA LEU A 126 44.99 28.49 -6.74
C LEU A 126 45.48 27.36 -7.69
N SER A 127 45.08 26.10 -7.47
CA SER A 127 45.38 24.99 -8.39
C SER A 127 44.18 24.68 -9.29
N SER A 128 44.32 24.98 -10.59
CA SER A 128 43.28 24.81 -11.61
C SER A 128 42.80 23.36 -11.76
N HIS A 129 43.66 22.38 -11.47
CA HIS A 129 43.35 20.96 -11.58
C HIS A 129 42.52 20.42 -10.40
N TYR A 130 42.61 21.06 -9.23
CA TYR A 130 41.80 20.73 -8.05
C TYR A 130 40.39 21.32 -8.15
N LEU A 131 40.26 22.52 -8.73
CA LEU A 131 38.97 23.17 -8.94
C LEU A 131 38.07 22.37 -9.89
N GLN A 132 38.62 21.74 -10.93
CA GLN A 132 37.84 20.97 -11.90
C GLN A 132 37.28 19.66 -11.32
N GLY A 133 38.02 18.99 -10.44
CA GLY A 133 37.57 17.78 -9.73
C GLY A 133 36.48 18.07 -8.70
N ASN A 134 36.67 19.13 -7.90
CA ASN A 134 35.68 19.61 -6.92
C ASN A 134 34.38 20.08 -7.60
N MET A 135 34.49 20.77 -8.74
CA MET A 135 33.31 21.23 -9.48
C MET A 135 32.52 20.07 -10.10
N LYS A 136 33.19 19.00 -10.54
CA LYS A 136 32.51 17.77 -11.01
C LYS A 136 31.79 17.04 -9.88
N ASN A 137 32.42 16.88 -8.72
CA ASN A 137 31.80 16.26 -7.54
C ASN A 137 30.59 17.06 -7.02
N PHE A 138 30.68 18.39 -7.09
CA PHE A 138 29.56 19.28 -6.78
C PHE A 138 28.43 19.14 -7.78
N ILE A 139 28.72 19.20 -9.09
CA ILE A 139 27.73 19.01 -10.16
C ILE A 139 27.07 17.63 -10.04
N ASP A 140 27.83 16.58 -9.77
CA ASP A 140 27.30 15.23 -9.56
C ASP A 140 26.44 15.17 -8.29
N SER A 141 26.77 15.91 -7.23
CA SER A 141 25.94 15.99 -6.01
C SER A 141 24.63 16.74 -6.26
N VAL A 142 24.67 17.84 -7.03
CA VAL A 142 23.47 18.61 -7.44
C VAL A 142 22.61 17.81 -8.41
N ASN A 143 23.21 17.12 -9.37
CA ASN A 143 22.51 16.25 -10.31
C ASN A 143 21.87 15.06 -9.59
N ASN A 144 22.49 14.49 -8.57
CA ASN A 144 21.86 13.44 -7.76
C ASN A 144 20.69 13.96 -6.89
N ILE A 145 20.59 15.27 -6.66
CA ILE A 145 19.44 15.91 -6.00
C ILE A 145 18.33 16.23 -7.01
N LEU A 146 18.69 16.64 -8.23
CA LEU A 146 17.75 17.05 -9.29
C LEU A 146 17.26 15.91 -10.19
N ILE A 147 17.98 14.79 -10.27
CA ILE A 147 17.67 13.71 -11.21
C ILE A 147 16.85 12.61 -10.53
N GLY A 148 15.53 12.75 -10.66
CA GLY A 148 14.58 11.64 -10.73
C GLY A 148 13.80 11.38 -9.45
N LEU A 149 12.50 11.13 -9.62
CA LEU A 149 11.64 10.59 -8.57
C LEU A 149 12.35 9.41 -7.90
N SER A 150 12.71 9.56 -6.63
CA SER A 150 13.33 8.47 -5.89
C SER A 150 12.34 7.30 -5.83
N ILE A 151 12.84 6.06 -5.76
CA ILE A 151 11.95 4.89 -5.63
C ILE A 151 11.01 5.02 -4.42
N TRP A 152 11.48 5.71 -3.38
CA TRP A 152 10.74 6.01 -2.16
C TRP A 152 9.67 7.08 -2.35
N GLU A 153 9.90 8.12 -3.18
CA GLU A 153 8.83 9.05 -3.59
C GLU A 153 7.70 8.27 -4.27
N ILE A 154 8.03 7.42 -5.24
CA ILE A 154 7.02 6.70 -6.03
C ILE A 154 6.27 5.72 -5.11
N LEU A 155 6.98 5.00 -4.24
CA LEU A 155 6.36 4.13 -3.23
C LEU A 155 5.42 4.91 -2.32
N PHE A 156 5.85 6.07 -1.81
CA PHE A 156 5.03 6.94 -0.97
C PHE A 156 3.78 7.42 -1.71
N CYS A 157 3.93 7.95 -2.93
CA CYS A 157 2.80 8.43 -3.73
C CYS A 157 1.82 7.32 -4.09
N VAL A 158 2.31 6.16 -4.52
CA VAL A 158 1.46 5.01 -4.91
C VAL A 158 0.71 4.46 -3.70
N ASN A 159 1.39 4.23 -2.57
CA ASN A 159 0.73 3.70 -1.38
C ASN A 159 -0.22 4.73 -0.75
N GLY A 160 0.12 6.03 -0.81
CA GLY A 160 -0.76 7.11 -0.39
C GLY A 160 -2.01 7.21 -1.25
N ALA A 161 -1.88 7.06 -2.58
CA ALA A 161 -3.02 7.02 -3.48
C ALA A 161 -3.89 5.78 -3.22
N LEU A 162 -3.30 4.59 -3.08
CA LEU A 162 -4.04 3.37 -2.75
C LEU A 162 -4.76 3.48 -1.39
N LEU A 163 -4.12 4.11 -0.39
CA LEU A 163 -4.72 4.37 0.92
C LEU A 163 -5.99 5.22 0.79
N ILE A 164 -5.89 6.34 0.06
CA ILE A 164 -7.01 7.26 -0.14
C ILE A 164 -8.13 6.58 -0.93
N VAL A 165 -7.79 5.89 -2.02
CA VAL A 165 -8.75 5.21 -2.88
C VAL A 165 -9.50 4.13 -2.09
N ASN A 166 -8.80 3.26 -1.34
CA ASN A 166 -9.43 2.19 -0.58
C ASN A 166 -10.26 2.68 0.62
N LEU A 167 -10.14 3.94 1.03
CA LEU A 167 -11.04 4.54 2.03
C LEU A 167 -12.36 5.07 1.42
N VAL A 168 -12.44 5.22 0.10
CA VAL A 168 -13.65 5.75 -0.55
C VAL A 168 -14.80 4.71 -0.42
N PRO A 169 -16.02 5.13 -0.05
CA PRO A 169 -17.15 4.23 0.19
C PRO A 169 -17.80 3.74 -1.12
N ILE A 170 -17.03 3.06 -1.97
CA ILE A 170 -17.50 2.47 -3.22
C ILE A 170 -17.45 0.94 -3.12
N PRO A 171 -18.49 0.19 -3.52
CA PRO A 171 -18.64 -1.25 -3.21
C PRO A 171 -17.47 -2.15 -3.60
N PHE A 172 -16.69 -1.78 -4.63
CA PHE A 172 -15.53 -2.56 -5.08
C PHE A 172 -14.24 -2.27 -4.30
N LEU A 173 -14.24 -1.27 -3.41
CA LEU A 173 -13.11 -0.87 -2.57
C LEU A 173 -13.35 -1.28 -1.11
N ASP A 174 -12.28 -1.39 -0.33
CA ASP A 174 -12.31 -1.78 1.08
C ASP A 174 -13.33 -0.98 1.90
N GLY A 175 -13.31 0.34 1.80
CA GLY A 175 -14.23 1.24 2.50
C GLY A 175 -15.70 0.99 2.15
N GLY A 176 -16.00 0.64 0.90
CA GLY A 176 -17.36 0.28 0.49
C GLY A 176 -17.78 -1.10 0.95
N GLN A 177 -16.86 -2.07 1.07
CA GLN A 177 -17.15 -3.38 1.64
C GLN A 177 -17.55 -3.27 3.11
N VAL A 178 -16.82 -2.45 3.89
CA VAL A 178 -17.14 -2.14 5.29
C VAL A 178 -18.56 -1.55 5.39
N LEU A 179 -18.88 -0.58 4.54
CA LEU A 179 -20.20 0.06 4.55
C LEU A 179 -21.32 -0.92 4.15
N THR A 180 -21.10 -1.75 3.14
CA THR A 180 -22.09 -2.70 2.62
C THR A 180 -22.43 -3.79 3.64
N ILE A 181 -21.44 -4.31 4.35
CA ILE A 181 -21.68 -5.36 5.35
C ILE A 181 -22.34 -4.76 6.58
N THR A 182 -21.88 -3.58 7.01
CA THR A 182 -22.48 -2.89 8.16
C THR A 182 -23.93 -2.54 7.88
N SER A 183 -24.26 -2.06 6.68
CA SER A 183 -25.64 -1.77 6.30
C SER A 183 -26.50 -3.03 6.24
N LYS A 184 -26.00 -4.14 5.69
CA LYS A 184 -26.69 -5.45 5.70
C LYS A 184 -26.96 -5.95 7.12
N SER A 185 -25.98 -5.85 8.03
CA SER A 185 -26.15 -6.25 9.43
C SER A 185 -27.20 -5.40 10.15
N ILE A 186 -27.22 -4.09 9.90
CA ILE A 186 -28.25 -3.19 10.45
C ILE A 186 -29.63 -3.55 9.87
N LEU A 187 -29.73 -3.74 8.56
CA LEU A 187 -30.99 -4.07 7.89
C LEU A 187 -31.57 -5.41 8.36
N ALA A 188 -30.72 -6.42 8.58
CA ALA A 188 -31.11 -7.71 9.13
C ALA A 188 -31.66 -7.56 10.56
N LYS A 189 -31.00 -6.75 11.40
CA LYS A 189 -31.48 -6.45 12.76
C LYS A 189 -32.84 -5.74 12.76
N MET A 190 -33.06 -4.83 11.82
CA MET A 190 -34.35 -4.14 11.65
C MET A 190 -35.46 -5.11 11.22
N LYS A 191 -35.20 -6.00 10.26
CA LYS A 191 -36.18 -7.02 9.82
C LYS A 191 -36.57 -7.99 10.93
N ASN A 192 -35.60 -8.47 11.71
CA ASN A 192 -35.90 -9.37 12.84
C ASN A 192 -36.74 -8.69 13.93
N CYS A 193 -36.53 -7.38 14.15
CA CYS A 193 -37.33 -6.60 15.09
C CYS A 193 -38.78 -6.42 14.59
N SER A 194 -38.98 -6.20 13.28
CA SER A 194 -40.33 -6.06 12.71
C SER A 194 -41.09 -7.38 12.66
N LEU A 195 -40.43 -8.51 12.42
CA LEU A 195 -41.06 -9.83 12.44
C LEU A 195 -41.54 -10.20 13.86
N ASN A 196 -40.72 -10.00 14.88
CA ASN A 196 -41.12 -10.28 16.27
C ASN A 196 -42.32 -9.42 16.74
N THR A 197 -42.47 -8.20 16.22
CA THR A 197 -43.62 -7.34 16.55
C THR A 197 -44.91 -7.73 15.82
N ILE A 198 -44.82 -8.40 14.67
CA ILE A 198 -45.98 -8.96 13.96
C ILE A 198 -46.44 -10.25 14.64
N PHE A 199 -45.54 -11.18 14.95
CA PHE A 199 -45.90 -12.45 15.62
C PHE A 199 -46.50 -12.23 17.03
N LEU A 200 -46.05 -11.21 17.77
CA LEU A 200 -46.65 -10.85 19.06
C LEU A 200 -48.07 -10.24 18.96
N LYS A 201 -48.51 -9.89 17.74
CA LYS A 201 -49.84 -9.31 17.49
C LYS A 201 -50.88 -10.36 17.09
N ASP A 202 -50.44 -11.51 16.58
CA ASP A 202 -51.30 -12.63 16.16
C ASP A 202 -51.57 -13.66 17.28
N GLU A 203 -50.86 -13.58 18.43
CA GLU A 203 -51.08 -14.43 19.62
C GLU A 203 -52.04 -13.82 20.68
N LYS A 204 -52.74 -12.72 20.36
CA LYS A 204 -53.75 -12.10 21.24
C LYS A 204 -55.12 -12.07 20.58
#